data_AF-A0A1F5RNM5-F1
#
_entry.id   AF-A0A1F5RNM5-F1
#
_cell.length_a   1.000
_cell.length_b   1.000
_cell.length_c   1.000
_cell.angle_alpha   90.00
_cell.angle_beta   90.00
_cell.angle_gamma   90.00
#
_symmetry.space_group_name_H-M   'P 1'
#
loop_
_entity.id
_entity.type
_entity.pdbx_description
1 polymer ?
#
loop_
_entity_poly.entity_id
_entity_poly.type
_entity_poly.pdbx_seq_one_letter_code
_entity_poly.pdbx_strand_id
1 'polypeptide(L)'
;MSGWEEIYRENILEHYRHPRNHGTIEQPDITYEDANPLCGDVLRMDFKVRDGRIERVRFSGHGCSISQASASMLCERIEGMPLEEAKTISREDVLEMLGIELGPVRLKCALLALKTMKAGLYGLGGWPGEDEER
;
A
#
# COMPACT_ATOMS: atom_id res chain seq x y z
N MET A 1 24.33 -12.36 -0.95
CA MET A 1 23.27 -11.53 -0.35
C MET A 1 23.96 -10.34 0.27
N SER A 2 23.65 -9.13 -0.17
CA SER A 2 24.24 -7.91 0.41
C SER A 2 23.61 -7.67 1.80
N GLY A 3 24.34 -7.07 2.75
CA GLY A 3 23.80 -6.78 4.08
C GLY A 3 22.56 -5.87 4.07
N TRP A 4 22.36 -5.11 2.99
CA TRP A 4 21.20 -4.25 2.79
C TRP A 4 19.92 -5.04 2.53
N GLU A 5 19.99 -6.10 1.70
CA GLU A 5 18.85 -6.95 1.38
C GLU A 5 18.31 -7.67 2.63
N GLU A 6 19.20 -8.03 3.56
CA GLU A 6 18.85 -8.63 4.84
C GLU A 6 18.07 -7.66 5.74
N ILE A 7 18.54 -6.42 5.87
CA ILE A 7 17.84 -5.35 6.62
C ILE A 7 16.45 -5.08 6.03
N TYR A 8 16.32 -4.98 4.70
CA TYR A 8 15.02 -4.76 4.07
C TYR A 8 14.05 -5.93 4.29
N ARG A 9 14.56 -7.17 4.24
CA ARG A 9 13.75 -8.36 4.54
C ARG A 9 13.30 -8.37 6.00
N GLU A 10 14.16 -7.98 6.94
CA GLU A 10 13.79 -7.83 8.35
C GLU A 10 12.71 -6.76 8.52
N ASN A 11 12.84 -5.62 7.85
CA ASN A 11 11.84 -4.55 7.88
C ASN A 11 10.48 -5.02 7.35
N ILE A 12 10.46 -5.75 6.23
CA ILE A 12 9.23 -6.37 5.69
C ILE A 12 8.60 -7.31 6.72
N LEU A 13 9.40 -8.16 7.37
CA LEU A 13 8.90 -9.09 8.38
C LEU A 13 8.35 -8.37 9.61
N GLU A 14 8.98 -7.27 10.01
CA GLU A 14 8.52 -6.43 11.12
C GLU A 14 7.17 -5.79 10.81
N HIS A 15 7.02 -5.17 9.65
CA HIS A 15 5.73 -4.62 9.20
C HIS A 15 4.66 -5.68 8.99
N TYR A 16 5.04 -6.92 8.64
CA TYR A 16 4.10 -8.03 8.54
C TYR A 16 3.62 -8.51 9.92
N ARG A 17 4.53 -8.64 10.90
CA ARG A 17 4.20 -9.13 12.26
C ARG A 17 3.52 -8.08 13.12
N HIS A 18 3.92 -6.82 12.95
CA HIS A 18 3.45 -5.68 13.72
C HIS A 18 2.98 -4.58 12.77
N PRO A 19 1.89 -4.78 12.01
CA PRO A 19 1.46 -3.82 11.02
C PRO A 19 1.04 -2.48 11.66
N ARG A 20 1.67 -1.40 11.18
CA ARG A 20 1.30 -0.02 11.51
C ARG A 20 0.00 0.31 10.78
N ASN A 21 -0.90 1.06 11.42
CA ASN A 21 -2.19 1.45 10.85
C ASN A 21 -3.15 0.28 10.51
N HIS A 22 -2.95 -0.93 11.06
CA HIS A 22 -3.92 -2.00 10.91
C HIS A 22 -5.24 -1.68 11.66
N GLY A 23 -6.38 -2.06 11.07
CA GLY A 23 -7.72 -1.88 11.59
C GLY A 23 -8.64 -1.13 10.62
N THR A 24 -9.71 -0.58 11.16
CA THR A 24 -10.69 0.23 10.43
C THR A 24 -10.88 1.58 11.12
N ILE A 25 -11.40 2.56 10.40
CA ILE A 25 -11.79 3.83 11.02
C ILE A 25 -13.30 3.80 11.27
N GLU A 26 -13.74 4.30 12.42
CA GLU A 26 -15.17 4.53 12.66
C GLU A 26 -15.66 5.69 11.79
N GLN A 27 -16.73 5.46 11.02
CA GLN A 27 -17.32 6.44 10.09
C GLN A 27 -16.28 7.07 9.14
N PRO A 28 -15.54 6.30 8.32
CA PRO A 28 -14.55 6.86 7.41
C PRO A 28 -15.19 7.77 6.37
N ASP A 29 -14.43 8.73 5.84
CA ASP A 29 -14.93 9.58 4.75
C ASP A 29 -14.88 8.82 3.42
N ILE A 30 -13.86 7.97 3.27
CA ILE A 30 -13.67 7.09 2.10
C ILE A 30 -13.31 5.70 2.61
N THR A 31 -13.96 4.69 2.05
CA THR A 31 -13.59 3.28 2.18
C THR A 31 -13.47 2.69 0.79
N TYR A 32 -12.39 1.96 0.54
CA TYR A 32 -12.22 1.19 -0.68
C TYR A 32 -11.62 -0.17 -0.39
N GLU A 33 -12.11 -1.20 -1.07
CA GLU A 33 -11.61 -2.56 -0.96
C GLU A 33 -11.26 -3.09 -2.35
N ASP A 34 -10.13 -3.77 -2.44
CA ASP A 34 -9.62 -4.34 -3.67
C ASP A 34 -8.98 -5.71 -3.41
N ALA A 35 -8.78 -6.48 -4.46
CA ALA A 35 -8.21 -7.82 -4.39
C ALA A 35 -7.18 -8.06 -5.49
N ASN A 36 -6.15 -8.84 -5.16
CA ASN A 36 -5.22 -9.41 -6.13
C ASN A 36 -5.65 -10.86 -6.47
N PRO A 37 -6.34 -11.11 -7.60
CA PRO A 37 -6.84 -12.43 -7.94
C PRO A 37 -5.74 -13.45 -8.24
N LEU A 38 -4.48 -13.02 -8.47
CA LEU A 38 -3.38 -13.94 -8.73
C LEU A 38 -2.96 -14.75 -7.50
N CYS A 39 -3.15 -14.20 -6.30
CA CYS A 39 -2.73 -14.85 -5.05
C CYS A 39 -3.80 -14.83 -3.95
N GLY A 40 -4.96 -14.19 -4.19
CA GLY A 40 -6.06 -14.11 -3.23
C GLY A 40 -5.88 -13.07 -2.12
N ASP A 41 -4.91 -12.15 -2.26
CA ASP A 41 -4.75 -11.05 -1.30
C ASP A 41 -5.97 -10.10 -1.43
N VAL A 42 -6.54 -9.69 -0.31
CA VAL A 42 -7.65 -8.73 -0.21
C VAL A 42 -7.22 -7.62 0.73
N LEU A 43 -7.40 -6.37 0.31
CA LEU A 43 -7.03 -5.20 1.08
C LEU A 43 -8.15 -4.18 1.06
N ARG A 44 -8.55 -3.75 2.24
CA ARG A 44 -9.44 -2.62 2.47
C ARG A 44 -8.66 -1.47 3.10
N MET A 45 -8.88 -0.26 2.62
CA MET A 45 -8.35 0.97 3.20
C MET A 45 -9.49 1.94 3.54
N ASP A 46 -9.46 2.45 4.76
CA ASP A 46 -10.36 3.48 5.28
C ASP A 46 -9.56 4.77 5.46
N PHE A 47 -10.10 5.90 5.01
CA PHE A 47 -9.46 7.22 5.09
C PHE A 47 -10.34 8.23 5.81
N LYS A 48 -9.69 9.09 6.58
CA LYS A 48 -10.21 10.38 7.04
C LYS A 48 -9.45 11.50 6.37
N VAL A 49 -10.19 12.44 5.79
CA VAL A 49 -9.63 13.54 5.01
C VAL A 49 -10.10 14.85 5.61
N ARG A 50 -9.15 15.74 5.89
CA ARG A 50 -9.42 17.05 6.44
C ARG A 50 -8.50 18.08 5.80
N ASP A 51 -9.08 19.20 5.37
CA ASP A 51 -8.34 20.33 4.80
C ASP A 51 -7.36 19.93 3.68
N GLY A 52 -7.77 18.98 2.82
CA GLY A 52 -6.98 18.47 1.70
C GLY A 52 -5.84 17.52 2.08
N ARG A 53 -5.83 16.99 3.31
CA ARG A 53 -4.82 16.04 3.83
C ARG A 53 -5.45 14.75 4.29
N ILE A 54 -4.68 13.66 4.23
CA ILE A 54 -5.03 12.37 4.82
C ILE A 54 -4.79 12.49 6.33
N GLU A 55 -5.82 12.85 7.10
CA GLU A 55 -5.71 13.00 8.55
C GLU A 55 -5.45 11.65 9.24
N ARG A 56 -6.09 10.59 8.73
CA ARG A 56 -5.90 9.23 9.22
C ARG A 56 -6.12 8.23 8.10
N VAL A 57 -5.35 7.16 8.12
CA VAL A 57 -5.57 5.99 7.27
C VAL A 57 -5.46 4.71 8.10
N ARG A 58 -6.34 3.76 7.83
CA ARG A 58 -6.27 2.40 8.37
C ARG A 58 -6.48 1.38 7.28
N PHE A 59 -5.81 0.24 7.40
CA PHE A 59 -5.98 -0.87 6.49
C PHE A 59 -6.39 -2.16 7.20
N SER A 60 -7.16 -2.99 6.51
CA SER A 60 -7.56 -4.32 6.96
C SER A 60 -7.63 -5.27 5.77
N GLY A 61 -7.83 -6.57 6.04
CA GLY A 61 -7.89 -7.60 5.01
C GLY A 61 -6.92 -8.74 5.31
N HIS A 62 -6.61 -9.53 4.28
CA HIS A 62 -5.72 -10.68 4.40
C HIS A 62 -4.86 -10.81 3.16
N GLY A 63 -3.61 -11.21 3.34
CA GLY A 63 -2.73 -11.43 2.20
C GLY A 63 -1.36 -11.94 2.63
N CYS A 64 -0.51 -12.17 1.63
CA CYS A 64 0.84 -12.59 1.87
C CYS A 64 1.68 -11.51 2.59
N SER A 65 2.84 -11.91 3.13
CA SER A 65 3.72 -11.01 3.89
C SER A 65 4.10 -9.73 3.15
N ILE A 66 4.35 -9.80 1.83
CA ILE A 66 4.69 -8.63 1.01
C ILE A 66 3.51 -7.67 0.89
N SER A 67 2.29 -8.18 0.67
CA SER A 67 1.10 -7.33 0.55
C SER A 67 0.79 -6.62 1.85
N GLN A 68 0.81 -7.34 2.97
CA GLN A 68 0.52 -6.78 4.29
C GLN A 68 1.61 -5.80 4.75
N ALA A 69 2.89 -6.11 4.51
CA ALA A 69 3.99 -5.19 4.80
C ALA A 69 3.92 -3.93 3.95
N SER A 70 3.66 -4.05 2.64
CA SER A 70 3.48 -2.91 1.74
C SER A 70 2.32 -2.01 2.19
N ALA A 71 1.17 -2.59 2.56
CA ALA A 71 0.04 -1.84 3.09
C ALA A 71 0.40 -1.09 4.38
N SER A 72 1.12 -1.73 5.30
CA SER A 72 1.59 -1.09 6.52
C SER A 72 2.56 0.07 6.25
N MET A 73 3.58 -0.14 5.42
CA MET A 73 4.57 0.89 5.09
C MET A 73 3.92 2.07 4.34
N LEU A 74 3.03 1.78 3.39
CA LEU A 74 2.33 2.82 2.64
C LEU A 74 1.42 3.64 3.56
N CYS A 75 0.61 3.00 4.41
CA CYS A 75 -0.26 3.72 5.34
C CYS A 75 0.52 4.63 6.29
N GLU A 76 1.64 4.14 6.82
CA GLU A 76 2.52 4.94 7.68
C GLU A 76 3.12 6.14 6.93
N ARG A 77 3.52 5.94 5.67
CA ARG A 77 4.07 7.03 4.84
C ARG A 77 3.02 8.10 4.54
N ILE A 78 1.77 7.72 4.22
CA ILE A 78 0.73 8.65 3.73
C ILE A 78 -0.08 9.35 4.82
N GLU A 79 -0.07 8.87 6.05
CA GLU A 79 -0.78 9.53 7.16
C GLU A 79 -0.19 10.94 7.41
N GLY A 80 -1.02 11.96 7.34
CA GLY A 80 -0.63 13.38 7.45
C GLY A 80 -0.27 14.06 6.13
N MET A 81 -0.08 13.31 5.04
CA MET A 81 0.31 13.87 3.74
C MET A 81 -0.83 14.63 3.05
N PRO A 82 -0.53 15.69 2.27
CA PRO A 82 -1.49 16.27 1.34
C PRO A 82 -1.97 15.25 0.31
N LEU A 83 -3.25 15.32 -0.07
CA LEU A 83 -3.83 14.44 -1.09
C LEU A 83 -3.08 14.53 -2.43
N GLU A 84 -2.64 15.72 -2.82
CA GLU A 84 -1.90 15.91 -4.07
C GLU A 84 -0.52 15.25 -4.05
N GLU A 85 0.16 15.23 -2.89
CA GLU A 85 1.46 14.56 -2.74
C GLU A 85 1.29 13.04 -2.67
N ALA A 86 0.28 12.55 -1.95
CA ALA A 86 -0.03 11.11 -1.91
C ALA A 86 -0.38 10.56 -3.31
N LYS A 87 -0.94 11.40 -4.20
CA LYS A 87 -1.30 11.03 -5.58
C LYS A 87 -0.08 10.73 -6.43
N THR A 88 1.05 11.40 -6.17
CA THR A 88 2.29 11.25 -6.96
C THR A 88 3.09 10.02 -6.58
N ILE A 89 2.74 9.31 -5.50
CA ILE A 89 3.42 8.06 -5.12
C ILE A 89 3.36 7.08 -6.29
N SER A 90 4.54 6.70 -6.75
CA SER A 90 4.75 5.85 -7.90
C SER A 90 4.85 4.38 -7.50
N ARG A 91 4.91 3.51 -8.51
CA ARG A 91 5.24 2.12 -8.31
C ARG A 91 6.65 1.97 -7.73
N GLU A 92 7.58 2.78 -8.22
CA GLU A 92 8.99 2.77 -7.89
C GLU A 92 9.19 3.14 -6.41
N ASP A 93 8.44 4.14 -5.93
CA ASP A 93 8.39 4.50 -4.50
C ASP A 93 8.06 3.30 -3.60
N VAL A 94 7.08 2.47 -4.01
CA VAL A 94 6.67 1.29 -3.24
C VAL A 94 7.73 0.19 -3.28
N LEU A 95 8.36 -0.01 -4.43
CA LEU A 95 9.44 -0.98 -4.57
C LEU A 95 10.68 -0.55 -3.77
N GLU A 96 10.99 0.74 -3.74
CA GLU A 96 12.06 1.32 -2.93
C GLU A 96 11.78 1.17 -1.43
N MET A 97 10.54 1.42 -0.98
CA MET A 97 10.14 1.18 0.42
C MET A 97 10.36 -0.28 0.86
N LEU A 98 10.08 -1.23 -0.04
CA LEU A 98 10.31 -2.65 0.22
C LEU A 98 11.79 -3.03 0.14
N GLY A 99 12.58 -2.34 -0.69
CA GLY A 99 14.03 -2.51 -0.81
C GLY A 99 14.49 -3.90 -1.25
N ILE A 100 13.58 -4.70 -1.84
CA ILE A 100 13.86 -6.04 -2.34
C ILE A 100 13.52 -6.15 -3.83
N GLU A 101 14.28 -6.97 -4.55
CA GLU A 101 13.93 -7.34 -5.91
C GLU A 101 12.73 -8.30 -5.91
N LEU A 102 11.70 -7.95 -6.66
CA LEU A 102 10.48 -8.75 -6.79
C LEU A 102 10.34 -9.27 -8.22
N GLY A 103 10.14 -10.58 -8.32
CA GLY A 103 9.72 -11.19 -9.58
C GLY A 103 8.28 -10.78 -9.97
N PRO A 104 7.91 -10.96 -11.25
CA PRO A 104 6.64 -10.48 -11.80
C PRO A 104 5.40 -11.05 -11.08
N VAL A 105 5.51 -12.25 -10.52
CA VAL A 105 4.42 -12.90 -9.76
C VAL A 105 4.11 -12.17 -8.44
N ARG A 106 5.14 -11.62 -7.77
CA ARG A 106 5.01 -11.00 -6.43
C ARG A 106 4.81 -9.50 -6.49
N LEU A 107 5.04 -8.90 -7.66
CA LEU A 107 4.89 -7.49 -7.91
C LEU A 107 3.48 -6.97 -7.62
N LYS A 108 2.44 -7.68 -8.06
CA LYS A 108 1.04 -7.29 -7.77
C LYS A 108 0.69 -7.40 -6.28
N CYS A 109 1.37 -8.28 -5.52
CA CYS A 109 1.24 -8.29 -4.07
C CYS A 109 1.77 -6.99 -3.45
N ALA A 110 2.93 -6.53 -3.90
CA ALA A 110 3.53 -5.27 -3.42
C ALA A 110 2.68 -4.05 -3.78
N LEU A 111 2.07 -4.03 -4.97
CA LEU A 111 1.35 -2.86 -5.48
C LEU A 111 -0.14 -2.81 -5.11
N LEU A 112 -0.70 -3.85 -4.49
CA LEU A 112 -2.12 -3.88 -4.13
C LEU A 112 -2.51 -2.71 -3.21
N ALA A 113 -1.66 -2.34 -2.26
CA ALA A 113 -1.88 -1.18 -1.39
C ALA A 113 -1.96 0.14 -2.16
N LEU A 114 -1.03 0.35 -3.09
CA LEU A 114 -1.01 1.55 -3.92
C LEU A 114 -2.22 1.61 -4.86
N LYS A 115 -2.61 0.47 -5.46
CA LYS A 115 -3.84 0.35 -6.27
C LYS A 115 -5.07 0.73 -5.45
N THR A 116 -5.22 0.13 -4.26
CA THR A 116 -6.36 0.35 -3.37
C THR A 116 -6.46 1.82 -2.94
N MET A 117 -5.34 2.45 -2.58
CA MET A 117 -5.27 3.87 -2.25
C MET A 117 -5.66 4.74 -3.44
N LYS A 118 -5.07 4.52 -4.63
CA LYS A 118 -5.32 5.36 -5.80
C LYS A 118 -6.74 5.21 -6.34
N ALA A 119 -7.29 4.01 -6.29
CA ALA A 119 -8.68 3.76 -6.64
C ALA A 119 -9.64 4.44 -5.66
N GLY A 120 -9.38 4.32 -4.34
CA GLY A 120 -10.20 4.93 -3.31
C GLY A 120 -10.17 6.45 -3.29
N LEU A 121 -8.98 7.06 -3.33
CA LEU A 121 -8.82 8.52 -3.22
C LEU A 121 -9.03 9.26 -4.54
N TYR A 122 -8.76 8.62 -5.69
CA TYR A 122 -8.69 9.31 -6.99
C TYR A 122 -9.47 8.62 -8.12
N GLY A 123 -10.13 7.49 -7.87
CA GLY A 123 -10.86 6.74 -8.91
C GLY A 123 -9.97 6.06 -9.95
N LEU A 124 -8.67 5.92 -9.68
CA LEU A 124 -7.71 5.29 -10.59
C LEU A 124 -7.62 3.78 -10.29
N GLY A 125 -8.49 2.99 -10.92
CA GLY A 125 -8.62 1.54 -10.66
C GLY A 125 -7.59 0.63 -11.34
N GLY A 126 -6.72 1.18 -12.19
CA GLY A 126 -5.66 0.43 -12.88
C GLY A 126 -4.55 -0.05 -11.94
N TRP A 127 -3.78 -1.06 -12.35
CA TRP A 127 -2.56 -1.42 -11.62
C TRP A 127 -1.50 -0.33 -11.83
N PRO A 128 -0.82 0.12 -10.76
CA PRO A 128 0.24 1.12 -10.89
C PRO A 128 1.34 0.68 -11.88
N GLY A 129 1.54 1.48 -12.93
CA GLY A 129 2.52 1.23 -13.99
C GLY A 129 2.00 0.48 -15.21
N GLU A 130 0.76 -0.04 -15.23
CA GLU A 130 0.19 -0.68 -16.44
C GLU A 130 -0.37 0.34 -17.45
N ASP A 131 -0.66 1.58 -17.03
CA ASP A 131 -1.19 2.64 -17.91
C ASP A 131 -0.09 3.39 -18.69
N GLU A 132 1.19 3.25 -18.31
CA GLU A 132 2.34 3.91 -18.98
C GLU A 132 2.87 3.14 -20.19
N GLU A 133 2.45 1.89 -20.36
CA GLU A 133 2.86 1.02 -21.48
C GLU A 133 1.90 1.08 -22.69
N ARG A 134 0.93 2.00 -22.71
CA ARG A 134 -0.04 2.18 -23.82
C ARG A 134 0.26 3.38 -24.70
#